data_AF-A0AAP6MZ55-F1
#
_entry.id   AF-A0AAP6MZ55-F1
#
_cell.length_a   1.000
_cell.length_b   1.000
_cell.length_c   1.000
_cell.angle_alpha   90.00
_cell.angle_beta   90.00
_cell.angle_gamma   90.00
#
_symmetry.space_group_name_H-M   'P 1'
#
loop_
_entity.id
_entity.type
_entity.pdbx_description
1 polymer ?
#
loop_
_entity_poly.entity_id
_entity_poly.type
_entity_poly.pdbx_seq_one_letter_code
_entity_poly.pdbx_strand_id
1 'polypeptide(L)'
;VSAQAQSIVNALSNDTRNASSVNASDVTISAVNYDPANPLVINTATGEVTLNANTPAGTYTLDYSICDKLNPSNCSTASVTLTVTAPAVIPVIDAVTETTTAINGNIGGTTTALTANDTLNGNPVTVGTSAGEVSFT
;
A
#
# COMPACT_ATOMS: atom_id res chain seq x y z
N VAL A 1 -1.02 9.09 9.34
CA VAL A 1 -2.27 8.65 8.70
C VAL A 1 -2.79 7.43 9.45
N SER A 2 -4.00 7.47 10.00
CA SER A 2 -4.61 6.27 10.58
C SER A 2 -5.25 5.50 9.42
N ALA A 3 -4.68 4.34 9.06
CA ALA A 3 -5.27 3.46 8.06
C ALA A 3 -6.44 2.72 8.73
N GLN A 4 -7.64 2.81 8.15
CA GLN A 4 -8.82 2.06 8.59
C GLN A 4 -8.98 0.81 7.73
N ALA A 5 -9.78 -0.16 8.20
CA ALA A 5 -10.13 -1.31 7.37
C ALA A 5 -10.88 -0.83 6.12
N GLN A 6 -10.55 -1.40 4.96
CA GLN A 6 -11.07 -0.96 3.67
C GLN A 6 -11.81 -2.10 2.97
N SER A 7 -13.04 -1.84 2.53
CA SER A 7 -13.77 -2.72 1.60
C SER A 7 -13.08 -2.71 0.24
N ILE A 8 -12.79 -3.91 -0.27
CA ILE A 8 -11.98 -4.08 -1.47
C ILE A 8 -12.87 -4.47 -2.65
N VAL A 9 -13.62 -5.56 -2.47
CA VAL A 9 -14.42 -6.20 -3.50
C VAL A 9 -15.49 -7.09 -2.85
N ASN A 10 -16.54 -7.40 -3.59
CA ASN A 10 -17.43 -8.51 -3.23
C ASN A 10 -16.97 -9.77 -3.99
N ALA A 11 -16.67 -10.84 -3.25
CA ALA A 11 -16.21 -12.12 -3.81
C ALA A 11 -17.19 -12.70 -4.83
N LEU A 12 -18.50 -12.48 -4.66
CA LEU A 12 -19.55 -12.99 -5.55
C LEU A 12 -19.74 -12.18 -6.84
N SER A 13 -19.06 -11.03 -6.98
CA SER A 13 -19.33 -10.09 -8.08
C SER A 13 -19.09 -10.67 -9.48
N ASN A 14 -18.21 -11.67 -9.58
CA ASN A 14 -17.90 -12.40 -10.80
C ASN A 14 -18.38 -13.87 -10.79
N ASP A 15 -19.08 -14.29 -9.74
CA ASP A 15 -19.61 -15.66 -9.63
C ASP A 15 -20.95 -15.80 -10.36
N THR A 16 -21.11 -16.92 -11.06
CA THR A 16 -22.36 -17.25 -11.73
C THR A 16 -22.85 -18.66 -11.40
N ARG A 17 -24.17 -18.82 -11.24
CA ARG A 17 -24.87 -20.09 -11.17
C ARG A 17 -25.78 -20.18 -12.38
N ASN A 18 -25.54 -21.16 -13.26
CA ASN A 18 -26.24 -21.30 -14.55
C ASN A 18 -26.23 -20.00 -15.38
N ALA A 19 -25.06 -19.37 -15.50
CA ALA A 19 -24.84 -18.09 -16.19
C ALA A 19 -25.59 -16.86 -15.61
N SER A 20 -26.26 -17.00 -14.46
CA SER A 20 -26.85 -15.88 -13.72
C SER A 20 -25.96 -15.50 -12.54
N SER A 21 -25.89 -14.22 -12.19
CA SER A 21 -25.11 -13.76 -11.02
C SER A 21 -25.56 -14.46 -9.74
N VAL A 22 -24.60 -14.85 -8.91
CA VAL A 22 -24.90 -15.46 -7.60
C VAL A 22 -25.38 -14.40 -6.62
N ASN A 23 -26.45 -14.69 -5.88
CA ASN A 23 -26.91 -13.87 -4.76
C ASN A 23 -26.50 -14.52 -3.44
N ALA A 24 -25.98 -13.74 -2.48
CA ALA A 24 -25.53 -14.26 -1.18
C ALA A 24 -26.66 -14.95 -0.39
N SER A 25 -27.92 -14.58 -0.65
CA SER A 25 -29.10 -15.24 -0.07
C SER A 25 -29.24 -16.70 -0.48
N ASP A 26 -28.70 -17.11 -1.63
CA ASP A 26 -28.94 -18.41 -2.25
C ASP A 26 -27.80 -19.41 -2.03
N VAL A 27 -26.68 -18.93 -1.50
CA VAL A 27 -25.47 -19.72 -1.26
C VAL A 27 -25.01 -19.61 0.19
N THR A 28 -24.23 -20.58 0.64
CA THR A 28 -23.41 -20.48 1.84
C THR A 28 -21.98 -20.18 1.43
N ILE A 29 -21.37 -19.18 2.08
CA ILE A 29 -19.98 -18.77 1.82
C ILE A 29 -19.13 -19.18 3.02
N SER A 30 -17.96 -19.75 2.75
CA SER A 30 -17.02 -20.20 3.78
C SER A 30 -15.60 -19.80 3.40
N ALA A 31 -14.81 -19.29 4.35
CA ALA A 31 -13.37 -19.17 4.15
C ALA A 31 -12.75 -20.59 4.10
N VAL A 32 -11.85 -20.82 3.16
CA VAL A 32 -11.09 -22.06 3.01
C VAL A 32 -9.69 -21.81 3.55
N ASN A 33 -9.13 -22.78 4.27
CA ASN A 33 -7.79 -22.67 4.87
C ASN A 33 -7.61 -21.38 5.69
N TYR A 34 -8.59 -21.07 6.55
CA TYR A 34 -8.59 -19.86 7.37
C TYR A 34 -7.27 -19.71 8.13
N ASP A 35 -6.51 -18.68 7.76
CA ASP A 35 -5.33 -18.24 8.49
C ASP A 35 -5.73 -16.99 9.30
N PRO A 36 -5.76 -17.06 10.64
CA PRO A 36 -6.08 -15.90 11.48
C PRO A 36 -5.06 -14.76 11.35
N ALA A 37 -3.88 -15.01 10.81
CA ALA A 37 -2.88 -13.97 10.52
C ALA A 37 -3.09 -13.31 9.15
N ASN A 38 -3.97 -13.84 8.30
CA ASN A 38 -4.28 -13.24 7.00
C ASN A 38 -5.03 -11.92 7.20
N PRO A 39 -4.56 -10.80 6.60
CA PRO A 39 -5.23 -9.52 6.73
C PRO A 39 -6.49 -9.38 5.88
N LEU A 40 -6.74 -10.30 4.93
CA LEU A 40 -7.98 -10.34 4.16
C LEU A 40 -9.07 -11.07 4.95
N VAL A 41 -10.22 -10.41 5.12
CA VAL A 41 -11.37 -10.96 5.85
C VAL A 41 -12.60 -10.94 4.94
N ILE A 42 -13.23 -12.10 4.74
CA ILE A 42 -14.50 -12.23 4.03
C ILE A 42 -15.67 -12.26 5.02
N ASN A 43 -16.67 -11.42 4.77
CA ASN A 43 -17.96 -11.50 5.41
C ASN A 43 -18.79 -12.62 4.76
N THR A 44 -18.92 -13.75 5.45
CA THR A 44 -19.60 -14.94 4.92
C THR A 44 -21.11 -14.78 4.73
N ALA A 45 -21.72 -13.69 5.24
CA ALA A 45 -23.12 -13.38 5.02
C ALA A 45 -23.34 -12.58 3.71
N THR A 46 -22.36 -11.78 3.28
CA THR A 46 -22.51 -10.85 2.15
C THR A 46 -21.56 -11.12 0.98
N GLY A 47 -20.47 -11.84 1.22
CA GLY A 47 -19.36 -12.00 0.28
C GLY A 47 -18.39 -10.81 0.23
N GLU A 48 -18.59 -9.78 1.05
CA GLU A 48 -17.71 -8.61 1.09
C GLU A 48 -16.32 -8.97 1.64
N VAL A 49 -15.26 -8.58 0.94
CA VAL A 49 -13.88 -8.77 1.36
C VAL A 49 -13.29 -7.44 1.81
N THR A 50 -12.70 -7.45 3.00
CA THR A 50 -12.08 -6.28 3.64
C THR A 50 -10.60 -6.54 3.91
N LEU A 51 -9.80 -5.47 3.88
CA LEU A 51 -8.40 -5.49 4.31
C LEU A 51 -8.31 -4.90 5.72
N ASN A 52 -7.61 -5.59 6.62
CA ASN A 52 -7.30 -5.05 7.95
C ASN A 52 -6.47 -3.76 7.87
N ALA A 53 -6.69 -2.86 8.82
CA ALA A 53 -5.90 -1.65 9.01
C ALA A 53 -4.41 -1.96 9.20
N ASN A 54 -3.54 -1.05 8.73
CA ASN A 54 -2.08 -1.14 8.87
C ASN A 54 -1.46 -2.42 8.29
N THR A 55 -2.08 -3.00 7.27
CA THR A 55 -1.52 -4.15 6.56
C THR A 55 -0.22 -3.74 5.85
N PRO A 56 0.91 -4.44 6.09
CA PRO A 56 2.16 -4.18 5.38
C PRO A 56 2.05 -4.34 3.86
N ALA A 57 3.01 -3.78 3.14
CA ALA A 57 3.12 -4.06 1.71
C ALA A 57 3.41 -5.55 1.49
N GLY A 58 2.70 -6.14 0.53
CA GLY A 58 2.73 -7.58 0.31
C GLY A 58 1.61 -8.02 -0.64
N THR A 59 1.63 -9.29 -1.03
CA THR A 59 0.51 -9.91 -1.74
C THR A 59 -0.18 -10.88 -0.81
N TYR A 60 -1.50 -10.75 -0.70
CA TYR A 60 -2.35 -11.54 0.17
C TYR A 60 -3.39 -12.27 -0.66
N THR A 61 -3.62 -13.53 -0.33
CA THR A 61 -4.61 -14.38 -1.00
C THR A 61 -5.58 -14.92 0.03
N LEU A 62 -6.86 -14.93 -0.29
CA LEU A 62 -7.93 -15.53 0.50
C LEU A 62 -8.70 -16.51 -0.37
N ASP A 63 -8.69 -17.79 0.02
CA ASP A 63 -9.49 -18.82 -0.63
C ASP A 63 -10.86 -18.91 0.05
N TYR A 64 -11.91 -19.05 -0.75
CA TYR A 64 -13.28 -19.22 -0.26
C TYR A 64 -14.02 -20.30 -1.05
N SER A 65 -15.08 -20.82 -0.44
CA SER A 65 -15.99 -21.79 -1.03
C SER A 65 -17.41 -21.22 -1.02
N ILE A 66 -18.11 -21.43 -2.12
CA ILE A 66 -19.54 -21.19 -2.27
C ILE A 66 -20.25 -22.53 -2.45
N CYS A 67 -21.30 -22.79 -1.68
CA CYS A 67 -22.17 -23.95 -1.85
C CYS A 67 -23.61 -23.53 -2.04
N ASP A 68 -24.32 -24.21 -2.95
CA ASP A 68 -25.75 -23.99 -3.17
C ASP A 68 -26.56 -24.38 -1.93
N LYS A 69 -27.45 -23.51 -1.43
CA LYS A 69 -28.25 -23.81 -0.23
C LYS A 69 -29.27 -24.92 -0.44
N LEU A 70 -29.81 -25.05 -1.65
CA LEU A 70 -30.80 -26.09 -1.98
C LEU A 70 -30.12 -27.42 -2.30
N ASN A 71 -28.88 -27.37 -2.79
CA ASN A 71 -28.08 -28.55 -3.13
C ASN A 71 -26.67 -28.45 -2.51
N PRO A 72 -26.49 -28.73 -1.21
CA PRO A 72 -25.23 -28.48 -0.50
C PRO A 72 -24.02 -29.28 -1.00
N SER A 73 -24.22 -30.30 -1.85
CA SER A 73 -23.13 -31.01 -2.53
C SER A 73 -22.59 -30.26 -3.75
N ASN A 74 -23.31 -29.26 -4.26
CA ASN A 74 -22.87 -28.41 -5.36
C ASN A 74 -22.09 -27.21 -4.81
N CYS A 75 -20.77 -27.37 -4.73
CA CYS A 75 -19.86 -26.35 -4.23
C CYS A 75 -18.77 -26.01 -5.25
N SER A 76 -18.27 -24.78 -5.20
CA SER A 76 -17.11 -24.30 -5.96
C SER A 76 -16.18 -23.51 -5.04
N THR A 77 -14.87 -23.60 -5.30
CA THR A 77 -13.85 -22.85 -4.58
C THR A 77 -13.18 -21.83 -5.51
N ALA A 78 -12.89 -20.64 -4.98
CA ALA A 78 -12.21 -19.57 -5.69
C ALA A 78 -11.30 -18.77 -4.74
N SER A 79 -10.46 -17.90 -5.32
CA SER A 79 -9.46 -17.12 -4.58
C SER A 79 -9.61 -15.63 -4.87
N VAL A 80 -9.41 -14.81 -3.84
CA VAL A 80 -9.24 -13.35 -3.93
C VAL A 80 -7.79 -13.01 -3.68
N THR A 81 -7.14 -12.31 -4.62
CA THR A 81 -5.75 -11.88 -4.50
C THR A 81 -5.67 -10.36 -4.46
N LEU A 82 -4.95 -9.82 -3.49
CA LEU A 82 -4.70 -8.39 -3.34
C LEU A 82 -3.21 -8.12 -3.19
N THR A 83 -2.70 -7.17 -3.96
CA THR A 83 -1.37 -6.60 -3.75
C THR A 83 -1.49 -5.25 -3.04
N VAL A 84 -0.92 -5.16 -1.85
CA VAL A 84 -0.78 -3.92 -1.06
C VAL A 84 0.59 -3.33 -1.35
N THR A 85 0.61 -2.08 -1.82
CA THR A 85 1.85 -1.36 -2.09
C THR A 85 2.22 -0.45 -0.92
N ALA A 86 3.52 -0.32 -0.64
CA ALA A 86 4.00 0.68 0.28
C ALA A 86 3.77 2.09 -0.32
N PRO A 87 3.54 3.13 0.51
CA PRO A 87 3.60 4.49 0.02
C PRO A 87 4.94 4.73 -0.67
N ALA A 88 4.92 5.21 -1.91
CA ALA A 88 6.13 5.63 -2.58
C ALA A 88 6.69 6.86 -1.87
N VAL A 89 7.82 6.72 -1.19
CA VAL A 89 8.57 7.88 -0.68
C VAL A 89 9.41 8.40 -1.83
N ILE A 90 8.90 9.41 -2.54
CA ILE A 90 9.66 10.10 -3.57
C ILE A 90 10.59 11.09 -2.84
N PRO A 91 11.92 10.99 -2.99
CA PRO A 91 12.82 11.94 -2.35
C PRO A 91 12.57 13.35 -2.89
N VAL A 92 12.33 14.30 -2.00
CA VAL A 92 12.16 15.72 -2.35
C VAL A 92 13.36 16.49 -1.83
N ILE A 93 14.08 17.14 -2.75
CA ILE A 93 15.14 18.10 -2.43
C ILE A 93 14.49 19.48 -2.38
N ASP A 94 14.68 20.18 -1.27
CA ASP A 94 14.40 21.60 -1.13
C ASP A 94 15.73 22.34 -1.09
N ALA A 95 16.08 22.96 -2.21
CA ALA A 95 17.29 23.77 -2.35
C ALA A 95 16.92 25.23 -2.08
N VAL A 96 17.52 25.80 -1.05
CA VAL A 96 17.29 27.18 -0.65
C VAL A 96 18.42 28.05 -1.23
N THR A 97 18.19 29.35 -1.40
CA THR A 97 19.22 30.25 -1.91
C THR A 97 20.07 30.80 -0.77
N GLU A 98 21.40 30.70 -0.88
CA GLU A 98 22.31 31.26 0.11
C GLU A 98 22.56 32.74 -0.16
N THR A 99 22.61 33.52 0.92
CA THR A 99 23.10 34.89 0.88
C THR A 99 24.37 34.97 1.72
N THR A 100 25.47 35.37 1.09
CA THR A 100 26.76 35.56 1.78
C THR A 100 27.07 37.03 1.91
N THR A 101 27.81 37.41 2.94
CA THR A 101 28.33 38.77 3.08
C THR A 101 29.43 39.02 2.07
N ALA A 102 29.62 40.28 1.65
CA ALA A 102 30.67 40.65 0.72
C ALA A 102 32.07 40.20 1.21
N ILE A 103 32.85 39.60 0.31
CA ILE A 103 34.24 39.19 0.56
C ILE A 103 35.19 40.20 -0.12
N ASN A 104 36.25 40.60 0.58
CA ASN A 104 37.28 41.47 0.02
C ASN A 104 38.15 40.68 -0.98
N GLY A 105 38.08 41.02 -2.27
CA GLY A 105 38.80 40.33 -3.33
C GLY A 105 40.33 40.43 -3.27
N ASN A 106 40.90 41.38 -2.53
CA ASN A 106 42.37 41.46 -2.34
C ASN A 106 42.89 40.44 -1.32
N ILE A 107 42.06 40.08 -0.34
CA ILE A 107 42.41 39.12 0.71
C ILE A 107 41.94 37.71 0.33
N GLY A 108 40.82 37.61 -0.40
CA GLY A 108 40.13 36.36 -0.66
C GLY A 108 39.30 35.88 0.54
N GLY A 109 38.68 34.71 0.41
CA GLY A 109 37.88 34.10 1.47
C GLY A 109 37.15 32.84 1.01
N THR A 110 36.45 32.19 1.93
CA THR A 110 35.61 31.01 1.69
C THR A 110 34.17 31.29 2.08
N THR A 111 33.21 30.72 1.36
CA THR A 111 31.80 30.73 1.78
C THR A 111 31.56 29.63 2.80
N THR A 112 30.43 29.71 3.51
CA THR A 112 29.88 28.54 4.22
C THR A 112 29.46 27.47 3.21
N ALA A 113 29.21 26.25 3.70
CA ALA A 113 28.63 25.19 2.87
C ALA A 113 27.30 25.66 2.28
N LEU A 114 27.12 25.50 0.97
CA LEU A 114 25.91 25.90 0.26
C LEU A 114 24.71 25.01 0.61
N THR A 115 24.97 23.84 1.20
CA THR A 115 23.94 22.89 1.59
C THR A 115 23.37 23.12 3.00
N ALA A 116 23.80 24.16 3.70
CA ALA A 116 23.54 24.32 5.13
C ALA A 116 22.04 24.50 5.49
N ASN A 117 21.27 24.99 4.53
CA ASN A 117 19.84 25.30 4.56
C ASN A 117 19.02 24.42 3.60
N ASP A 118 19.67 23.50 2.90
CA ASP A 118 19.01 22.55 2.01
C ASP A 118 18.49 21.35 2.80
N THR A 119 17.35 20.81 2.35
CA THR A 119 16.81 19.58 2.94
C THR A 119 16.51 18.50 1.90
N LEU A 120 16.69 17.24 2.32
CA LEU A 120 16.21 16.05 1.64
C LEU A 120 15.15 15.41 2.52
N ASN A 121 13.91 15.35 2.01
CA ASN A 121 12.76 14.89 2.78
C ASN A 121 12.57 15.64 4.11
N GLY A 122 12.86 16.95 4.11
CA GLY A 122 12.75 17.82 5.29
C GLY A 122 13.87 17.66 6.33
N ASN A 123 14.88 16.82 6.07
CA ASN A 123 16.09 16.68 6.92
C ASN A 123 17.28 17.37 6.26
N PRO A 124 18.25 17.91 7.01
CA PRO A 124 19.46 18.50 6.42
C PRO A 124 20.14 17.54 5.46
N VAL A 125 20.55 18.03 4.29
CA VAL A 125 21.20 17.18 3.29
C VAL A 125 22.62 16.79 3.73
N THR A 126 23.01 15.56 3.36
CA THR A 126 24.40 15.09 3.45
C THR A 126 24.95 14.97 2.05
N VAL A 127 26.12 15.56 1.78
CA VAL A 127 26.79 15.47 0.49
C VAL A 127 27.56 14.16 0.40
N GLY A 128 27.32 13.39 -0.66
CA GLY A 128 28.03 12.13 -0.88
C GLY A 128 27.52 11.35 -2.09
N THR A 129 27.78 10.05 -2.12
CA THR A 129 27.46 9.15 -3.25
C THR A 129 26.59 7.96 -2.85
N SER A 130 26.21 7.88 -1.57
CA SER A 130 25.33 6.84 -1.05
C SER A 130 23.87 7.12 -1.38
N ALA A 131 23.04 6.07 -1.33
CA ALA A 131 21.60 6.26 -1.47
C ALA A 131 21.07 7.15 -0.34
N GLY A 132 20.35 8.21 -0.71
CA GLY A 132 19.84 9.21 0.25
C GLY A 132 20.80 10.37 0.54
N GLU A 133 21.89 10.50 -0.20
CA GLU A 133 22.78 11.67 -0.18
C GLU A 133 22.57 12.54 -1.42
N VAL A 134 22.97 13.82 -1.34
CA VAL A 134 22.98 14.74 -2.49
C VAL A 134 24.38 14.84 -3.07
N SER A 135 24.50 15.02 -4.39
CA SER A 135 25.78 15.24 -5.08
C SER A 135 25.69 16.51 -5.92
N PHE A 136 26.82 17.20 -6.03
CA PHE A 136 26.98 18.25 -7.04
C PHE A 136 27.39 17.61 -8.36
N THR A 137 26.93 18.18 -9.48
CA THR A 137 27.32 17.83 -10.85
C THR A 137 27.64 19.09 -11.63
#